data_AF-A0A3D3Z9G0-F1
#
_entry.id   AF-A0A3D3Z9G0-F1
#
_cell.length_a   1.000
_cell.length_b   1.000
_cell.length_c   1.000
_cell.angle_alpha   90.00
_cell.angle_beta   90.00
_cell.angle_gamma   90.00
#
_symmetry.space_group_name_H-M   'P 1'
#
loop_
_entity.id
_entity.type
_entity.pdbx_description
1 polymer ?
#
loop_
_entity_poly.entity_id
_entity_poly.type
_entity_poly.pdbx_seq_one_letter_code
_entity_poly.pdbx_strand_id
1 'polypeptide(L)'
;MDNYNGNTYARQDTDMSVGAWIGTLILSAIPVVGFICLIVWAVSSSAEKRSRKNWAIAQFILQLIVIAIVVLAYIAGGASLAYLLS
;
A
#
# COMPACT_ATOMS: atom_id res chain seq x y z
N MET A 1 -38.95 -21.71 -17.48
CA MET A 1 -37.56 -21.78 -17.96
C MET A 1 -37.00 -20.39 -17.77
N ASP A 2 -36.42 -20.17 -16.60
CA ASP A 2 -35.98 -18.83 -16.21
C ASP A 2 -34.76 -18.51 -17.05
N ASN A 3 -34.90 -17.44 -17.84
CA ASN A 3 -33.80 -16.91 -18.63
C ASN A 3 -32.79 -16.35 -17.63
N TYR A 4 -31.85 -17.20 -17.21
CA TYR A 4 -30.62 -16.79 -16.53
C TYR A 4 -29.84 -15.94 -17.54
N ASN A 5 -30.30 -14.70 -17.71
CA ASN A 5 -29.53 -13.65 -18.32
C ASN A 5 -28.28 -13.54 -17.46
N GLY A 6 -27.23 -14.20 -17.94
CA GLY A 6 -25.90 -14.12 -17.42
C GLY A 6 -25.32 -12.76 -17.74
N ASN A 7 -25.96 -11.69 -17.26
CA ASN A 7 -25.24 -10.50 -16.84
C ASN A 7 -24.38 -10.88 -15.63
N THR A 8 -23.42 -11.78 -15.89
CA THR A 8 -22.08 -11.71 -15.35
C THR A 8 -21.73 -10.25 -15.47
N TYR A 9 -21.75 -9.58 -14.33
CA TYR A 9 -21.15 -8.28 -14.18
C TYR A 9 -19.72 -8.49 -14.68
N ALA A 10 -19.50 -8.23 -15.96
CA ALA A 10 -18.20 -7.99 -16.52
C ALA A 10 -17.74 -6.76 -15.75
N ARG A 11 -17.25 -7.01 -14.54
CA ARG A 11 -16.50 -6.06 -13.78
C ARG A 11 -15.37 -5.79 -14.74
N GLN A 12 -15.51 -4.68 -15.44
CA GLN A 12 -14.45 -4.13 -16.26
C GLN A 12 -13.43 -3.67 -15.23
N ASP A 13 -12.77 -4.65 -14.61
CA ASP A 13 -11.49 -4.50 -13.97
C ASP A 13 -10.63 -4.06 -15.15
N THR A 14 -10.60 -2.75 -15.38
CA THR A 14 -9.62 -2.11 -16.23
C THR A 14 -8.30 -2.37 -15.53
N ASP A 15 -7.76 -3.56 -15.80
CA ASP A 15 -6.49 -3.98 -15.25
C ASP A 15 -5.48 -2.91 -15.60
N MET A 16 -4.74 -2.48 -14.59
CA MET A 16 -3.75 -1.45 -14.80
C MET A 16 -2.68 -1.97 -15.76
N SER A 17 -2.52 -1.28 -16.88
CA SER A 17 -1.39 -1.52 -17.79
C SER A 17 -0.07 -1.44 -17.03
N VAL A 18 0.91 -2.23 -17.45
CA VAL A 18 2.27 -2.26 -16.89
C VAL A 18 2.89 -0.85 -16.83
N GLY A 19 2.63 -0.01 -17.84
CA GLY A 19 3.12 1.38 -17.84
C GLY A 19 2.56 2.23 -16.69
N ALA A 20 1.30 2.01 -16.32
CA ALA A 20 0.69 2.69 -15.17
C ALA A 20 1.27 2.19 -13.84
N TRP A 21 1.62 0.91 -13.74
CA TRP A 21 2.34 0.36 -12.59
C TRP A 21 3.75 0.92 -12.46
N ILE A 22 4.49 1.01 -13.56
CA ILE A 22 5.84 1.61 -13.56
C ILE A 22 5.78 3.05 -13.05
N GLY A 23 4.84 3.87 -13.52
CA GLY A 23 4.65 5.24 -13.00
C GLY A 23 4.30 5.27 -11.52
N THR A 24 3.45 4.34 -11.05
CA THR A 24 3.09 4.18 -9.64
C THR A 24 4.32 3.86 -8.78
N LEU A 25 5.18 2.96 -9.24
CA LEU A 25 6.41 2.55 -8.55
C LEU A 25 7.46 3.67 -8.51
N ILE A 26 7.69 4.36 -9.62
CA ILE A 26 8.61 5.51 -9.69
C ILE A 26 8.16 6.61 -8.73
N LEU A 27 6.85 6.91 -8.70
CA LEU A 27 6.31 7.93 -7.80
C LEU A 27 6.43 7.51 -6.34
N SER A 28 6.24 6.22 -6.04
CA SER A 28 6.42 5.67 -4.69
C SER A 28 7.88 5.63 -4.21
N ALA A 29 8.85 5.66 -5.13
CA ALA A 29 10.27 5.68 -4.78
C ALA A 29 10.70 7.02 -4.16
N ILE A 30 9.94 8.09 -4.36
CA ILE A 30 10.18 9.38 -3.71
C ILE A 30 9.55 9.34 -2.31
N PRO A 31 10.30 9.50 -1.21
CA PRO A 31 9.81 9.20 0.14
C PRO A 31 8.56 10.00 0.54
N VAL A 32 8.60 11.33 0.38
CA VAL A 32 7.51 12.22 0.79
C VAL A 32 6.32 12.12 -0.16
N VAL A 33 6.61 12.13 -1.47
CA VAL A 33 5.56 12.08 -2.50
C VAL A 33 4.88 10.72 -2.50
N GLY A 34 5.65 9.64 -2.37
CA GLY A 34 5.15 8.27 -2.25
C GLY A 34 4.21 8.10 -1.07
N PHE A 35 4.56 8.65 0.11
CA PHE A 35 3.69 8.61 1.29
C PHE A 35 2.35 9.34 1.05
N ILE A 36 2.38 10.55 0.48
CA ILE A 36 1.17 11.31 0.15
C ILE A 36 0.34 10.57 -0.92
N CYS A 37 0.97 10.02 -1.96
CA CYS A 37 0.29 9.27 -3.01
C CYS A 37 -0.36 7.98 -2.49
N LEU A 38 0.26 7.28 -1.55
CA LEU A 38 -0.34 6.12 -0.90
C LEU A 38 -1.64 6.49 -0.18
N ILE A 39 -1.66 7.62 0.54
CA ILE A 39 -2.87 8.12 1.20
C ILE A 39 -3.95 8.48 0.17
N VAL A 40 -3.58 9.25 -0.86
CA VAL A 40 -4.51 9.66 -1.93
C VAL A 40 -5.10 8.44 -2.64
N TRP A 41 -4.30 7.40 -2.91
CA TRP A 41 -4.78 6.18 -3.54
C TRP A 41 -5.59 5.29 -2.61
N ALA A 42 -5.29 5.27 -1.30
CA ALA A 42 -6.08 4.56 -0.30
C ALA A 42 -7.48 5.17 -0.12
N VAL A 43 -7.59 6.51 -0.17
CA VAL A 43 -8.84 7.27 -0.01
C VAL A 43 -9.62 7.41 -1.33
N SER A 44 -8.98 7.20 -2.48
CA SER A 44 -9.61 7.31 -3.79
C SER A 44 -10.77 6.32 -3.98
N SER A 45 -11.99 6.84 -4.11
CA SER A 45 -13.24 6.07 -4.32
C SER A 45 -13.51 5.72 -5.79
N SER A 46 -12.48 5.40 -6.56
CA SER A 46 -12.62 5.09 -7.99
C SER A 46 -12.75 3.58 -8.18
N ALA A 47 -13.94 3.13 -8.57
CA ALA A 47 -14.28 1.71 -8.73
C ALA A 47 -13.44 0.99 -9.79
N GLU A 48 -13.02 1.70 -10.84
CA GLU A 48 -12.16 1.21 -11.94
C GLU A 48 -10.74 0.83 -11.50
N LYS A 49 -10.27 1.35 -10.36
CA LYS A 49 -8.86 1.25 -9.95
C LYS A 49 -8.69 0.52 -8.61
N ARG A 50 -9.51 -0.51 -8.37
CA ARG A 50 -9.52 -1.26 -7.10
C ARG A 50 -8.18 -1.91 -6.77
N SER A 51 -7.45 -2.43 -7.78
CA SER A 51 -6.16 -3.09 -7.59
C SER A 51 -5.10 -2.16 -6.96
N ARG A 52 -4.95 -0.92 -7.48
CA ARG A 52 -4.02 0.07 -6.91
C ARG A 52 -4.40 0.52 -5.51
N LYS A 53 -5.69 0.66 -5.24
CA LYS A 53 -6.16 1.00 -3.89
C LYS A 53 -5.74 -0.08 -2.88
N ASN A 54 -5.99 -1.35 -3.21
CA ASN A 54 -5.61 -2.45 -2.33
C ASN A 54 -4.08 -2.53 -2.13
N TRP A 55 -3.31 -2.32 -3.19
CA TRP A 55 -1.86 -2.24 -3.10
C TRP A 55 -1.38 -1.06 -2.23
N ALA A 56 -1.98 0.12 -2.37
CA ALA A 56 -1.62 1.30 -1.57
C ALA A 56 -1.92 1.08 -0.07
N ILE A 57 -3.05 0.46 0.25
CA ILE A 57 -3.40 0.07 1.62
C ILE A 57 -2.38 -0.93 2.18
N ALA A 58 -2.03 -1.96 1.40
CA ALA A 58 -1.02 -2.94 1.80
C ALA A 58 0.35 -2.29 2.07
N GLN A 59 0.80 -1.41 1.18
CA GLN A 59 2.06 -0.66 1.37
C GLN A 59 2.03 0.20 2.63
N PHE A 60 0.93 0.90 2.90
CA PHE A 60 0.78 1.70 4.11
C PHE A 60 0.89 0.86 5.38
N ILE A 61 0.23 -0.30 5.43
CA ILE A 61 0.32 -1.25 6.54
C ILE A 61 1.76 -1.76 6.71
N LEU A 62 2.43 -2.13 5.61
CA LEU A 62 3.82 -2.57 5.65
C LEU A 62 4.77 -1.48 6.17
N GLN A 63 4.56 -0.22 5.77
CA GLN A 63 5.32 0.91 6.31
C GLN A 63 5.16 1.04 7.83
N LEU A 64 3.92 0.93 8.33
CA LEU A 64 3.65 0.99 9.77
C LEU A 64 4.32 -0.17 10.52
N ILE A 65 4.29 -1.38 9.95
CA ILE A 65 4.97 -2.55 10.53
C ILE A 65 6.47 -2.32 10.60
N VAL A 66 7.09 -1.83 9.52
CA VAL A 66 8.54 -1.52 9.49
C VAL A 66 8.89 -0.48 10.55
N ILE A 67 8.11 0.60 10.66
CA ILE A 67 8.31 1.62 11.69
C ILE A 67 8.20 1.01 13.10
N ALA A 68 7.19 0.18 13.35
CA ALA A 68 7.01 -0.48 14.64
C ALA A 68 8.20 -1.39 14.99
N ILE A 69 8.67 -2.20 14.04
CA ILE A 69 9.85 -3.07 14.23
C ILE A 69 11.10 -2.24 14.52
N VAL A 70 11.33 -1.16 13.77
CA VAL A 70 12.48 -0.27 13.97
C VAL A 70 12.44 0.38 15.36
N VAL A 71 11.28 0.87 15.80
CA VAL A 71 11.11 1.45 17.14
C VAL A 71 11.40 0.40 18.22
N LEU A 72 10.88 -0.82 18.10
CA LEU A 72 11.15 -1.90 19.05
C LEU A 72 12.64 -2.27 19.10
N ALA A 73 13.30 -2.33 17.94
CA ALA A 73 14.73 -2.58 17.84
C ALA A 73 15.56 -1.46 18.50
N TYR A 74 15.18 -0.19 18.32
CA TYR A 74 15.83 0.94 19.00
C TYR A 74 15.63 0.91 20.52
N ILE A 75 14.45 0.52 21.02
CA ILE A 75 14.21 0.40 22.47
C ILE A 75 15.07 -0.73 23.04
N ALA A 76 15.08 -1.90 22.39
CA ALA A 76 15.88 -3.04 22.83
C ALA A 76 17.40 -2.79 22.75
N GLY A 77 17.86 -2.19 21.65
CA GLY A 77 19.28 -1.86 21.42
C GLY A 77 19.77 -0.64 22.21
N GLY A 78 18.91 0.37 22.40
CA GLY A 78 19.20 1.53 23.25
C GLY A 78 19.28 1.14 24.73
N ALA A 79 18.40 0.24 25.18
CA ALA A 79 18.46 -0.33 26.52
C ALA A 79 19.72 -1.18 26.74
N SER A 80 20.16 -1.96 25.75
CA SER A 80 21.39 -2.75 25.87
C SER A 80 22.66 -1.89 25.90
N LEU A 81 22.73 -0.81 25.12
CA LEU A 81 23.85 0.14 25.17
C LEU A 81 23.87 0.94 26.48
N ALA A 82 22.71 1.37 26.99
CA ALA A 82 22.60 2.05 28.28
C ALA A 82 23.03 1.15 29.45
N TYR A 83 22.64 -0.13 29.45
CA TYR A 83 23.03 -1.11 30.46
C TYR A 83 24.54 -1.44 30.45
N LEU A 84 25.20 -1.35 29.30
CA LEU A 84 26.66 -1.55 29.19
C LEU A 84 27.49 -0.34 29.64
N LEU A 85 26.86 0.85 29.77
CA LEU A 85 27.52 2.11 30.13
C LEU A 85 27.16 2.59 31.56
N SER A 86 26.32 1.85 32.28
CA SER A 86 25.93 2.08 33.69
C SER A 86 26.62 1.11 34.63
#